data_AF-A0A8J5V7P1-F1
#
_entry.id   AF-A0A8J5V7P1-F1
#
_cell.length_a   1.000
_cell.length_b   1.000
_cell.length_c   1.000
_cell.angle_alpha   90.00
_cell.angle_beta   90.00
_cell.angle_gamma   90.00
#
_symmetry.space_group_name_H-M   'P 1'
#
loop_
_entity.id
_entity.type
_entity.pdbx_description
1 polymer ?
#
loop_
_entity_poly.entity_id
_entity_poly.type
_entity_poly.pdbx_seq_one_letter_code
_entity_poly.pdbx_strand_id
1 'polypeptide(L)'
;IRRLFSLIERDGKALKNEEDKQIMERWLTRVRKITTAYTAAMFPILGLFLASPAIPKVLDFIKPLNETRALIYLYETEYFVDQDAYYVPILIHTYMTVPLSVGSIVFFDNMLGTFIHHACAMLEILRFGQIKFSFVGDKMLKFFNFFSNYLQRIHLDAEIKRIDNPVRLDRIRKNIIRCIHMHQNSLE
;
A
#
# COMPACT_ATOMS: atom_id res chain seq x y z
N ILE A 1 -0.92 1.02 -15.14
CA ILE A 1 -0.91 -0.46 -14.99
C ILE A 1 -0.90 -1.18 -16.35
N ARG A 2 -1.96 -1.12 -17.18
CA ARG A 2 -2.00 -1.82 -18.50
C ARG A 2 -0.79 -1.57 -19.40
N ARG A 3 -0.38 -0.30 -19.54
CA ARG A 3 0.78 0.10 -20.33
C ARG A 3 2.08 -0.57 -19.85
N LEU A 4 2.22 -0.83 -18.55
CA LEU A 4 3.44 -1.43 -18.00
C LEU A 4 3.46 -2.95 -18.24
N PHE A 5 2.34 -3.64 -18.07
CA PHE A 5 2.24 -5.06 -18.41
C PHE A 5 2.46 -5.31 -19.91
N SER A 6 1.92 -4.45 -20.79
CA SER A 6 2.19 -4.56 -22.23
C SER A 6 3.66 -4.33 -22.58
N LEU A 7 4.39 -3.54 -21.78
CA LEU A 7 5.83 -3.35 -21.98
C LEU A 7 6.59 -4.64 -21.65
N ILE A 8 6.30 -5.28 -20.52
CA ILE A 8 6.90 -6.58 -20.15
C ILE A 8 6.64 -7.61 -21.25
N GLU A 9 5.38 -7.75 -21.68
CA GLU A 9 5.00 -8.74 -22.69
C GLU A 9 5.71 -8.51 -24.02
N ARG A 10 5.76 -7.24 -24.47
CA ARG A 10 6.45 -6.88 -25.70
C ARG A 10 7.96 -7.10 -25.60
N ASP A 11 8.55 -6.79 -24.45
CA ASP A 11 9.98 -6.97 -24.22
C ASP A 11 10.34 -8.46 -24.24
N GLY A 12 9.52 -9.31 -23.61
CA GLY A 12 9.69 -10.76 -23.70
C GLY A 12 9.60 -11.28 -25.14
N LYS A 13 8.63 -10.79 -25.93
CA LYS A 13 8.50 -11.16 -27.35
C LYS A 13 9.63 -10.64 -28.24
N ALA A 14 10.30 -9.56 -27.85
CA ALA A 14 11.38 -8.96 -28.62
C ALA A 14 12.71 -9.74 -28.47
N LEU A 15 12.85 -10.59 -27.44
CA LEU A 15 14.02 -11.43 -27.23
C LEU A 15 14.05 -12.56 -28.28
N LYS A 16 15.06 -12.54 -29.15
CA LYS A 16 15.26 -13.54 -30.21
C LYS A 16 16.18 -14.67 -29.78
N ASN A 17 17.19 -14.35 -28.98
CA ASN A 17 18.23 -15.28 -28.57
C ASN A 17 17.73 -16.19 -27.46
N GLU A 18 18.12 -17.47 -27.52
CA GLU A 18 17.67 -18.47 -26.55
C GLU A 18 18.27 -18.21 -25.16
N GLU A 19 19.52 -17.74 -25.09
CA GLU A 19 20.17 -17.36 -23.84
C GLU A 19 19.42 -16.22 -23.12
N ASP A 20 18.99 -15.19 -23.85
CA ASP A 20 18.22 -14.07 -23.30
C ASP A 20 16.87 -14.52 -22.73
N LYS A 21 16.20 -15.44 -23.44
CA LYS A 21 14.95 -16.04 -22.97
C LYS A 21 15.18 -16.85 -21.71
N GLN A 22 16.25 -17.63 -21.63
CA GLN A 22 16.60 -18.38 -20.42
C GLN A 22 16.87 -17.45 -19.23
N ILE A 23 17.59 -16.34 -19.44
CA ILE A 23 17.77 -15.32 -18.39
C ILE A 23 16.41 -14.78 -17.93
N MET A 24 15.55 -14.38 -18.86
CA MET A 24 14.23 -13.85 -18.56
C MET A 24 13.36 -14.87 -17.79
N GLU A 25 13.32 -16.13 -18.22
CA GLU A 25 12.56 -17.20 -17.56
C GLU A 25 13.05 -17.49 -16.14
N ARG A 26 14.37 -17.43 -15.90
CA ARG A 26 14.94 -17.55 -14.55
C ARG A 26 14.45 -16.43 -13.63
N TRP A 27 14.45 -15.18 -14.12
CA TRP A 27 13.93 -14.03 -13.36
C TRP A 27 12.42 -14.10 -13.16
N LEU A 28 11.66 -14.50 -14.17
CA LEU A 28 10.21 -14.66 -14.09
C LEU A 28 9.82 -15.73 -13.05
N THR A 29 10.53 -16.86 -13.06
CA THR A 29 10.34 -17.92 -12.07
C THR A 29 10.67 -17.43 -10.66
N ARG A 30 11.73 -16.64 -10.51
CA ARG A 30 12.10 -16.02 -9.23
C ARG A 30 11.03 -15.05 -8.73
N VAL A 31 10.55 -14.13 -9.59
CA VAL A 31 9.45 -13.21 -9.28
C VAL A 31 8.24 -14.00 -8.80
N ARG A 32 7.79 -14.97 -9.59
CA ARG A 32 6.60 -15.77 -9.27
C ARG A 32 6.71 -16.44 -7.91
N LYS A 33 7.87 -17.03 -7.59
CA LYS A 33 8.11 -17.64 -6.28
C LYS A 33 8.04 -16.61 -5.14
N ILE A 34 8.71 -15.46 -5.29
CA ILE A 34 8.72 -14.40 -4.28
C ILE A 34 7.32 -13.83 -4.07
N THR A 35 6.61 -13.44 -5.14
CA THR A 35 5.27 -12.86 -5.05
C THR A 35 4.27 -13.86 -4.49
N THR A 36 4.37 -15.13 -4.88
CA THR A 36 3.50 -16.20 -4.35
C THR A 36 3.76 -16.41 -2.86
N ALA A 37 5.03 -16.51 -2.45
CA ALA A 37 5.40 -16.69 -1.05
C ALA A 37 4.96 -15.50 -0.18
N TYR A 38 5.19 -14.26 -0.65
CA TYR A 38 4.74 -13.04 0.02
C TYR A 38 3.22 -13.01 0.20
N THR A 39 2.48 -13.28 -0.89
CA THR A 39 1.02 -13.33 -0.86
C THR A 39 0.51 -14.43 0.09
N ALA A 40 1.11 -15.62 0.01
CA ALA A 40 0.79 -16.75 0.87
C ALA A 40 1.14 -16.52 2.34
N ALA A 41 2.06 -15.62 2.66
CA ALA A 41 2.35 -15.22 4.04
C ALA A 41 1.36 -14.15 4.55
N MET A 42 1.03 -13.17 3.71
CA MET A 42 0.20 -12.02 4.12
C MET A 42 -1.26 -12.39 4.39
N PHE A 43 -1.88 -13.25 3.56
CA PHE A 43 -3.29 -13.59 3.71
C PHE A 43 -3.62 -14.42 4.97
N PRO A 44 -2.81 -15.41 5.38
CA PRO A 44 -3.02 -16.10 6.66
C PRO A 44 -2.86 -15.18 7.86
N ILE A 45 -1.88 -14.27 7.85
CA ILE A 45 -1.70 -13.27 8.92
C ILE A 45 -2.93 -12.38 9.01
N LEU A 46 -3.45 -11.91 7.88
CA LEU A 46 -4.71 -11.18 7.82
C LEU A 46 -5.88 -12.01 8.39
N GLY A 47 -5.99 -13.28 8.02
CA GLY A 47 -7.02 -14.18 8.56
C GLY A 47 -6.97 -14.33 10.08
N LEU A 48 -5.76 -14.55 10.63
CA LEU A 48 -5.55 -14.63 12.08
C LEU A 48 -5.90 -13.31 12.79
N PHE A 49 -5.51 -12.18 12.20
CA PHE A 49 -5.85 -10.86 12.69
C PHE A 49 -7.37 -10.68 12.75
N LEU A 50 -8.08 -10.95 11.65
CA LEU A 50 -9.54 -10.87 11.55
C LEU A 50 -10.28 -11.83 12.50
N ALA A 51 -9.67 -12.95 12.87
CA ALA A 51 -10.21 -13.90 13.83
C ALA A 51 -10.06 -13.48 15.30
N SER A 52 -9.21 -12.46 15.59
CA SER A 52 -8.94 -12.02 16.97
C SER A 52 -10.20 -11.66 17.80
N PRO A 53 -11.27 -11.06 17.26
CA PRO A 53 -12.49 -10.78 18.03
C PRO A 53 -13.26 -12.04 18.49
N ALA A 54 -12.96 -13.21 17.92
CA ALA A 54 -13.55 -14.48 18.34
C ALA A 54 -12.86 -15.10 19.57
N ILE A 55 -11.64 -14.67 19.89
CA ILE A 55 -10.84 -15.16 21.03
C ILE A 55 -11.61 -15.12 22.36
N PRO A 56 -12.25 -14.00 22.78
CA PRO A 56 -12.98 -13.96 24.05
C PRO A 56 -14.12 -14.98 24.09
N LYS A 57 -14.87 -15.16 22.99
CA LYS A 57 -15.97 -16.13 22.90
C LYS A 57 -15.51 -17.58 22.99
N VAL A 58 -14.39 -17.91 22.34
CA VAL A 58 -13.78 -19.25 22.44
C VAL A 58 -13.30 -19.51 23.86
N LEU A 59 -12.68 -18.51 24.49
CA LEU A 59 -12.18 -18.66 25.85
C LEU A 59 -13.31 -18.75 26.89
N ASP A 60 -14.47 -18.12 26.67
CA ASP A 60 -15.66 -18.29 27.52
C ASP A 60 -16.17 -19.74 27.52
N PHE A 61 -16.07 -20.43 26.38
CA PHE A 61 -16.41 -21.85 26.30
C PHE A 61 -15.42 -22.76 27.04
N ILE A 62 -14.11 -22.46 26.95
CA ILE A 62 -13.06 -23.27 27.58
C ILE A 62 -12.95 -23.03 29.09
N LYS A 63 -13.01 -21.76 29.50
CA LYS A 63 -12.90 -21.34 30.90
C LYS A 63 -13.82 -20.14 31.13
N PRO A 64 -15.06 -20.36 31.56
CA PRO A 64 -15.99 -19.27 31.84
C PRO A 64 -15.48 -18.44 33.03
N LEU A 65 -15.61 -17.11 32.94
CA LEU A 65 -15.40 -16.19 34.05
C LEU A 65 -16.76 -15.70 34.57
N ASN A 66 -16.81 -15.30 35.85
CA ASN A 66 -18.01 -14.67 36.43
C ASN A 66 -18.27 -13.25 35.90
N GLU A 67 -17.28 -12.64 35.22
CA GLU A 67 -17.35 -11.31 34.64
C GLU A 67 -17.28 -11.38 33.10
N THR A 68 -17.89 -10.41 32.42
CA THR A 68 -17.85 -10.31 30.96
C THR A 68 -16.44 -9.95 30.49
N ARG A 69 -15.86 -10.74 29.58
CA ARG A 69 -14.53 -10.45 29.01
C ARG A 69 -14.56 -9.17 28.17
N ALA A 70 -13.48 -8.40 28.23
CA ALA A 70 -13.30 -7.22 27.40
C ALA A 70 -13.34 -7.57 25.90
N LEU A 71 -13.98 -6.70 25.11
CA LEU A 71 -14.06 -6.82 23.67
C LEU A 71 -12.68 -6.57 23.04
N ILE A 72 -12.34 -7.35 22.02
CA ILE A 72 -11.09 -7.16 21.26
C ILE A 72 -11.42 -6.36 20.00
N TYR A 73 -10.90 -5.14 19.96
CA TYR A 73 -10.91 -4.30 18.77
C TYR A 73 -9.72 -4.68 17.87
N LEU A 74 -9.97 -4.75 16.56
CA LEU A 74 -8.95 -5.11 15.57
C LEU A 74 -7.86 -4.02 15.48
N TYR A 75 -8.22 -2.74 15.56
CA TYR A 75 -7.26 -1.65 15.62
C TYR A 75 -7.88 -0.43 16.32
N GLU A 76 -7.07 0.28 17.09
CA GLU A 76 -7.50 1.44 17.87
C GLU A 76 -7.66 2.66 16.94
N THR A 77 -8.89 3.16 16.80
CA THR A 77 -9.17 4.38 16.03
C THR A 77 -10.15 5.28 16.76
N GLU A 78 -9.85 6.56 16.82
CA GLU A 78 -10.76 7.58 17.37
C GLU A 78 -11.95 7.76 16.42
N TYR A 79 -13.03 7.00 16.64
CA TYR A 79 -14.27 7.15 15.87
C TYR A 79 -15.12 8.35 16.31
N PHE A 80 -14.64 9.18 17.25
CA PHE A 80 -15.39 10.29 17.88
C PHE A 80 -16.81 9.90 18.36
N VAL A 81 -17.03 8.61 18.61
CA VAL A 81 -18.24 7.99 19.15
C VAL A 81 -17.84 7.01 20.24
N ASP A 82 -18.78 6.66 21.11
CA ASP A 82 -18.59 5.61 22.12
C ASP A 82 -18.32 4.27 21.42
N GLN A 83 -17.10 3.75 21.54
CA GLN A 83 -16.67 2.54 20.84
C GLN A 83 -17.40 1.30 21.34
N ASP A 84 -17.74 1.24 22.64
CA ASP A 84 -18.41 0.08 23.23
C ASP A 84 -19.87 0.02 22.80
N ALA A 85 -20.54 1.17 22.74
CA ALA A 85 -21.93 1.26 22.24
C ALA A 85 -22.05 0.95 20.73
N TYR A 86 -21.02 1.27 19.94
CA TYR A 86 -20.99 1.10 18.48
C TYR A 86 -20.06 -0.03 17.99
N TYR A 87 -19.75 -0.98 18.87
CA TYR A 87 -18.80 -2.07 18.59
C TYR A 87 -19.11 -2.84 17.30
N VAL A 88 -20.37 -3.28 17.11
CA VAL A 88 -20.78 -4.09 15.95
C VAL A 88 -20.59 -3.35 14.61
N PRO A 89 -21.09 -2.11 14.42
CA PRO A 89 -20.86 -1.38 13.18
C PRO A 89 -19.37 -1.05 12.94
N ILE A 90 -18.60 -0.74 13.98
CA ILE A 90 -17.14 -0.54 13.88
C ILE A 90 -16.44 -1.83 13.41
N LEU A 91 -16.86 -2.97 13.95
CA LEU A 91 -16.33 -4.27 13.60
C LEU A 91 -16.65 -4.64 12.14
N ILE A 92 -17.89 -4.40 11.69
CA ILE A 92 -18.29 -4.61 10.28
C ILE A 92 -17.47 -3.70 9.35
N HIS A 93 -17.35 -2.41 9.69
CA HIS A 93 -16.54 -1.48 8.92
C HIS A 93 -15.11 -1.99 8.76
N THR A 94 -14.52 -2.46 9.85
CA THR A 94 -13.17 -3.02 9.89
C THR A 94 -13.02 -4.28 9.03
N TYR A 95 -13.98 -5.21 9.11
CA TYR A 95 -13.98 -6.42 8.28
C TYR A 95 -14.02 -6.12 6.78
N MET A 96 -14.53 -4.95 6.38
CA MET A 96 -14.52 -4.51 4.99
C MET A 96 -13.24 -3.74 4.64
N THR A 97 -12.85 -2.76 5.45
CA THR A 97 -11.76 -1.84 5.10
C THR A 97 -10.38 -2.47 5.20
N VAL A 98 -10.13 -3.33 6.20
CA VAL A 98 -8.81 -3.95 6.39
C VAL A 98 -8.45 -4.89 5.24
N PRO A 99 -9.30 -5.85 4.83
CA PRO A 99 -8.96 -6.73 3.70
C PRO A 99 -8.79 -5.99 2.39
N LEU A 100 -9.62 -4.96 2.13
CA LEU A 100 -9.48 -4.11 0.95
C LEU A 100 -8.13 -3.37 0.94
N SER A 101 -7.73 -2.84 2.09
CA SER A 101 -6.47 -2.11 2.23
C SER A 101 -5.26 -3.04 2.07
N VAL A 102 -5.24 -4.18 2.78
CA VAL A 102 -4.17 -5.17 2.68
C VAL A 102 -4.08 -5.76 1.28
N GLY A 103 -5.22 -6.12 0.66
CA GLY A 103 -5.26 -6.62 -0.71
C GLY A 103 -4.71 -5.61 -1.72
N SER A 104 -5.01 -4.33 -1.55
CA SER A 104 -4.45 -3.26 -2.36
C SER A 104 -2.93 -3.17 -2.20
N ILE A 105 -2.43 -3.16 -0.96
CA ILE A 105 -0.98 -3.12 -0.66
C ILE A 105 -0.27 -4.30 -1.31
N VAL A 106 -0.76 -5.53 -1.09
CA VAL A 106 -0.16 -6.75 -1.66
C VAL A 106 -0.13 -6.70 -3.19
N PHE A 107 -1.20 -6.20 -3.81
CA PHE A 107 -1.26 -6.02 -5.26
C PHE A 107 -0.19 -5.03 -5.75
N PHE A 108 -0.06 -3.86 -5.11
CA PHE A 108 0.93 -2.86 -5.48
C PHE A 108 2.36 -3.37 -5.27
N ASP A 109 2.65 -4.02 -4.16
CA ASP A 109 3.96 -4.59 -3.85
C ASP A 109 4.38 -5.65 -4.88
N ASN A 110 3.48 -6.59 -5.19
CA ASN A 110 3.74 -7.62 -6.20
C ASN A 110 3.99 -7.00 -7.58
N MET A 111 3.20 -5.98 -7.94
CA MET A 111 3.36 -5.26 -9.20
C MET A 111 4.73 -4.55 -9.26
N LEU A 112 5.12 -3.85 -8.19
CA LEU A 112 6.42 -3.18 -8.10
C LEU A 112 7.59 -4.16 -8.14
N GLY A 113 7.52 -5.25 -7.37
CA GLY A 113 8.53 -6.30 -7.37
C GLY A 113 8.71 -6.94 -8.75
N THR A 114 7.60 -7.18 -9.47
CA THR A 114 7.63 -7.68 -10.85
C THR A 114 8.39 -6.73 -11.78
N PHE A 115 8.15 -5.42 -11.67
CA PHE A 115 8.84 -4.45 -12.51
C PHE A 115 10.32 -4.30 -12.18
N ILE A 116 10.69 -4.30 -10.90
CA ILE A 116 12.09 -4.25 -10.47
C ILE A 116 12.85 -5.46 -11.01
N HIS A 117 12.29 -6.66 -10.86
CA HIS A 117 12.93 -7.87 -11.37
C HIS A 117 12.96 -7.92 -12.90
N HIS A 118 11.95 -7.42 -13.61
CA HIS A 118 11.99 -7.26 -15.07
C HIS A 118 13.12 -6.32 -15.50
N ALA A 119 13.28 -5.18 -14.82
CA ALA A 119 14.38 -4.25 -15.07
C ALA A 119 15.75 -4.89 -14.80
N CYS A 120 15.90 -5.64 -13.70
CA CYS A 120 17.10 -6.41 -13.40
C CYS A 120 17.41 -7.45 -14.50
N ALA A 121 16.41 -8.19 -14.97
CA ALA A 121 16.58 -9.16 -16.06
C ALA A 121 17.07 -8.48 -17.34
N MET A 122 16.48 -7.34 -17.71
CA MET A 122 16.89 -6.56 -18.87
C MET A 122 18.31 -6.00 -18.75
N LEU A 123 18.74 -5.60 -17.55
CA LEU A 123 20.11 -5.16 -17.28
C LEU A 123 21.12 -6.32 -17.36
N GLU A 124 20.74 -7.51 -16.92
CA GLU A 124 21.58 -8.70 -17.05
C GLU A 124 21.77 -9.08 -18.52
N ILE A 125 20.69 -9.11 -19.30
CA ILE A 125 20.75 -9.34 -20.75
C ILE A 125 21.63 -8.28 -21.44
N LEU A 126 21.49 -7.01 -21.05
CA LEU A 126 22.31 -5.91 -21.56
C LEU A 126 23.81 -6.11 -21.30
N ARG A 127 24.17 -6.61 -20.12
CA ARG A 127 25.56 -6.88 -19.74
C ARG A 127 26.22 -7.92 -20.65
N PHE A 128 25.47 -8.88 -21.16
CA PHE A 128 25.96 -9.86 -22.13
C PHE A 128 26.03 -9.31 -23.57
N GLY A 129 25.79 -8.01 -23.77
CA GLY A 129 25.97 -7.31 -25.06
C GLY A 129 24.87 -7.56 -26.09
N GLN A 130 23.75 -8.19 -25.72
CA GLN A 130 22.74 -8.66 -26.66
C GLN A 130 21.65 -7.61 -26.99
N ILE A 131 21.66 -6.45 -26.31
CA ILE A 131 20.73 -5.31 -26.54
C ILE A 131 21.44 -3.96 -26.38
N LYS A 132 20.85 -2.88 -26.89
CA LYS A 132 21.42 -1.52 -26.80
C LYS A 132 21.12 -0.86 -25.44
N PHE A 133 22.11 -0.21 -24.84
CA PHE A 133 21.97 0.48 -23.54
C PHE A 133 20.88 1.56 -23.54
N SER A 134 20.76 2.34 -24.62
CA SER A 134 19.73 3.39 -24.77
C SER A 134 18.30 2.84 -24.69
N PHE A 135 18.08 1.59 -25.09
CA PHE A 135 16.79 0.92 -25.03
C PHE A 135 16.38 0.57 -23.59
N VAL A 136 17.35 0.18 -22.75
CA VAL A 136 17.11 -0.19 -21.34
C VAL A 136 16.99 1.06 -20.46
N GLY A 137 17.84 2.07 -20.69
CA GLY A 137 17.86 3.33 -19.93
C GLY A 137 16.54 4.08 -19.95
N ASP A 138 15.95 4.31 -21.14
CA ASP A 138 14.66 5.03 -21.29
C ASP A 138 13.50 4.30 -20.60
N LYS A 139 13.50 2.96 -20.62
CA LYS A 139 12.47 2.15 -19.94
C LYS A 139 12.61 2.20 -18.42
N MET A 140 13.83 2.06 -17.90
CA MET A 140 14.11 2.20 -16.47
C MET A 140 13.70 3.59 -15.98
N LEU A 141 14.04 4.65 -16.73
CA LEU A 141 13.69 6.02 -16.36
C LEU A 141 12.17 6.22 -16.30
N LYS A 142 11.43 5.69 -17.28
CA LYS A 142 9.95 5.74 -17.28
C LYS A 142 9.34 4.99 -16.10
N PHE A 143 9.94 3.86 -15.71
CA PHE A 143 9.50 3.12 -14.52
C PHE A 143 9.79 3.88 -13.23
N PHE A 144 11.00 4.40 -13.05
CA PHE A 144 11.36 5.20 -11.88
C PHE A 144 10.51 6.47 -11.77
N ASN A 145 10.28 7.18 -12.87
CA ASN A 145 9.41 8.36 -12.88
C ASN A 145 7.95 7.99 -12.56
N PHE A 146 7.44 6.86 -13.07
CA PHE A 146 6.11 6.40 -12.68
C PHE A 146 6.01 6.13 -11.17
N PHE A 147 7.00 5.46 -10.60
CA PHE A 147 7.06 5.15 -9.18
C PHE A 147 7.21 6.41 -8.31
N SER A 148 8.12 7.30 -8.69
CA SER A 148 8.35 8.58 -8.01
C SER A 148 7.08 9.42 -7.98
N ASN A 149 6.39 9.56 -9.11
CA ASN A 149 5.11 10.28 -9.19
C ASN A 149 4.00 9.63 -8.35
N TYR A 150 3.97 8.29 -8.28
CA TYR A 150 2.99 7.56 -7.48
C TYR A 150 3.22 7.76 -5.97
N LEU A 151 4.46 7.60 -5.51
CA LEU A 151 4.84 7.86 -4.11
C LEU A 151 4.57 9.31 -3.72
N GLN A 152 4.89 10.25 -4.60
CA GLN A 152 4.65 11.67 -4.36
C GLN A 152 3.16 11.98 -4.22
N ARG A 153 2.28 11.33 -5.00
CA ARG A 153 0.82 11.47 -4.84
C ARG A 153 0.32 10.91 -3.52
N ILE A 154 0.78 9.72 -3.10
CA ILE A 154 0.42 9.15 -1.80
C ILE A 154 0.86 10.07 -0.66
N HIS A 155 2.08 10.62 -0.74
CA HIS A 155 2.60 11.54 0.26
C HIS A 155 1.78 12.84 0.32
N LEU A 156 1.46 13.41 -0.85
CA LEU A 156 0.65 14.62 -0.94
C LEU A 156 -0.76 14.40 -0.39
N ASP A 157 -1.41 13.28 -0.72
CA ASP A 157 -2.74 12.94 -0.22
C ASP A 157 -2.73 12.74 1.31
N ALA A 158 -1.65 12.18 1.85
CA ALA A 158 -1.45 12.04 3.29
C ALA A 158 -1.24 13.41 3.98
N GLU A 159 -0.52 14.34 3.35
CA GLU A 159 -0.37 15.72 3.85
C GLU A 159 -1.67 16.51 3.75
N ILE A 160 -2.40 16.42 2.63
CA ILE A 160 -3.70 17.06 2.45
C ILE A 160 -4.66 16.60 3.54
N LYS A 161 -4.76 15.29 3.83
CA LYS A 161 -5.57 14.79 4.95
C LYS A 161 -5.15 15.33 6.32
N ARG A 162 -3.88 15.66 6.56
CA ARG A 162 -3.44 16.31 7.81
C ARG A 162 -3.85 17.78 7.89
N ILE A 163 -3.93 18.45 6.75
CA ILE A 163 -4.35 19.85 6.64
C ILE A 163 -5.88 19.93 6.73
N ASP A 164 -6.59 19.01 6.08
CA ASP A 164 -8.05 18.94 6.03
C ASP A 164 -8.71 18.41 7.31
N ASN A 165 -7.96 18.34 8.42
CA ASN A 165 -8.56 18.18 9.73
C ASN A 165 -9.39 19.45 10.03
N PRO A 166 -10.73 19.36 10.10
CA PRO A 166 -11.61 20.53 10.16
C PRO A 166 -11.35 21.40 11.41
N VAL A 167 -10.87 20.79 12.50
CA VAL A 167 -10.48 21.49 13.73
C VAL A 167 -9.20 22.31 13.54
N ARG A 168 -8.26 21.82 12.73
CA ARG A 168 -6.99 22.50 12.45
C ARG A 168 -7.19 23.66 11.48
N LEU A 169 -8.03 23.48 10.45
CA LEU A 169 -8.42 24.53 9.52
C LEU A 169 -9.16 25.68 10.21
N ASP A 170 -10.12 25.38 11.10
CA ASP A 170 -10.85 26.43 11.84
C ASP A 170 -9.91 27.24 12.77
N ARG A 171 -8.94 26.56 13.40
CA ARG A 171 -7.92 27.22 14.24
C ARG A 171 -7.01 28.14 13.42
N ILE A 172 -6.53 27.68 12.25
CA ILE A 172 -5.71 28.48 11.34
C ILE A 172 -6.51 29.69 10.83
N ARG A 173 -7.76 29.48 10.41
CA ARG A 173 -8.65 30.55 9.95
C ARG A 173 -8.87 31.62 11.02
N LYS A 174 -9.16 31.21 12.27
CA LYS A 174 -9.32 32.13 13.41
C LYS A 174 -8.05 32.92 13.71
N ASN A 175 -6.89 32.29 13.63
CA ASN A 175 -5.61 32.98 13.87
C ASN A 175 -5.30 34.01 12.79
N ILE A 176 -5.57 33.71 11.52
CA ILE A 176 -5.38 34.65 10.40
C ILE A 176 -6.30 35.86 10.55
N ILE A 177 -7.59 35.64 10.81
CA ILE A 177 -8.57 36.72 11.01
C ILE A 177 -8.15 37.63 12.18
N ARG A 178 -7.71 37.04 13.30
CA ARG A 178 -7.21 37.79 14.45
C ARG A 178 -5.98 38.64 14.09
N CYS A 179 -5.05 38.08 13.33
CA CYS A 179 -3.84 38.79 12.92
C CYS A 179 -4.15 39.98 11.99
N ILE A 180 -5.08 39.80 11.04
CA ILE A 180 -5.54 40.87 10.15
C ILE A 180 -6.21 41.99 10.95
N HIS A 181 -7.06 41.62 11.91
CA HIS A 181 -7.76 42.60 12.75
C HIS A 181 -6.79 43.39 13.64
N MET A 182 -5.77 42.72 14.22
CA MET A 182 -4.70 43.40 14.96
C MET A 182 -3.90 44.35 14.07
N HIS A 183 -3.61 43.97 12.82
CA HIS A 183 -2.94 44.85 11.86
C HIS A 183 -3.79 46.06 11.47
N GLN A 184 -5.09 45.88 11.23
CA GLN A 184 -6.00 46.99 10.92
C GLN A 184 -6.09 47.98 12.10
N ASN A 185 -6.22 47.49 13.33
CA ASN A 185 -6.30 48.35 14.51
C ASN A 185 -4.96 49.00 14.89
N SER A 186 -3.84 48.53 14.33
CA SER A 186 -2.52 49.16 14.52
C SER A 186 -2.22 50.29 13.52
N LEU A 187 -3.08 50.45 12.51
CA LEU A 187 -2.97 51.47 11.46
C LEU A 187 -3.92 52.67 11.66
N GLU A 188 -4.75 52.64 12.71
CA GLU A 188 -5.54 53.76 13.23
C GLU A 188 -4.87 54.35 14.48
#